data_AF-A0A2P8ASF9-F1
#
_entry.id   AF-A0A2P8ASF9-F1
#
_cell.length_a   1.000
_cell.length_b   1.000
_cell.length_c   1.000
_cell.angle_alpha   90.00
_cell.angle_beta   90.00
_cell.angle_gamma   90.00
#
_symmetry.space_group_name_H-M   'P 1'
#
loop_
_entity.id
_entity.type
_entity.pdbx_description
1 polymer ?
#
loop_
_entity_poly.entity_id
_entity_poly.type
_entity_poly.pdbx_seq_one_letter_code
_entity_poly.pdbx_strand_id
1 'polypeptide(L)'
;MPINYAWVLDEWNKFLDMTERIKTSEADPDRNGLVKNVYSFKVPDDEVKKQLATVRLTFQRVFENWKWRGFGSLNAQVKTMRDEIHAYLPMIERSEEIEANLSVDEPGPQIAADDLHPWVWSAARPHWDSGNDRAAIHAAAVNINSRLRKKLGRFDVSESKALREAFSLEDPQPGRPRLRLCTPDDPDHFKSVHVGAVNFGCGLFAGVRNPVAHLTDEDHDLSEQEALECLAAFSLLARWIDRAEVQQKPYEAGP
;
A
#
# COMPACT_ATOMS: atom_id res chain seq x y z
N MET A 1 -8.97 -6.36 9.00
CA MET A 1 -10.39 -6.54 9.37
C MET A 1 -11.08 -5.19 9.31
N PRO A 2 -12.28 -5.10 8.75
CA PRO A 2 -13.06 -3.86 8.70
C PRO A 2 -13.43 -3.39 10.12
N ILE A 3 -13.60 -2.08 10.28
CA ILE A 3 -14.01 -1.47 11.55
C ILE A 3 -15.51 -1.73 11.75
N ASN A 4 -15.90 -2.19 12.95
CA ASN A 4 -17.32 -2.33 13.32
C ASN A 4 -17.85 -1.00 13.88
N TYR A 5 -18.40 -0.15 13.01
CA TYR A 5 -18.90 1.17 13.40
C TYR A 5 -20.10 1.13 14.35
N ALA A 6 -20.95 0.10 14.27
CA ALA A 6 -22.07 -0.06 15.20
C ALA A 6 -21.58 -0.23 16.64
N TRP A 7 -20.55 -1.07 16.84
CA TRP A 7 -19.93 -1.23 18.16
C TRP A 7 -19.22 0.05 18.64
N VAL A 8 -18.58 0.80 17.73
CA VAL A 8 -17.96 2.09 18.09
C VAL A 8 -19.02 3.09 18.59
N LEU A 9 -20.17 3.18 17.92
CA LEU A 9 -21.28 4.04 18.33
C LEU A 9 -21.81 3.66 19.71
N ASP A 10 -21.98 2.36 19.98
CA ASP A 10 -22.42 1.88 21.28
C ASP A 10 -21.46 2.29 22.41
N GLU A 11 -20.15 2.13 22.20
CA GLU A 11 -19.14 2.52 23.20
C GLU A 11 -19.07 4.03 23.42
N TRP A 12 -19.28 4.84 22.37
CA TRP A 12 -19.32 6.30 22.47
C TRP A 12 -20.57 6.77 23.20
N ASN A 13 -21.75 6.25 22.85
CA ASN A 13 -23.02 6.57 23.51
C ASN A 13 -23.00 6.17 24.98
N LYS A 14 -22.47 4.98 25.29
CA LYS A 14 -22.26 4.53 26.66
C LYS A 14 -21.38 5.49 27.45
N PHE A 15 -20.28 5.97 26.87
CA PHE A 15 -19.42 6.96 27.53
C PHE A 15 -20.13 8.30 27.76
N LEU A 16 -20.89 8.78 26.78
CA LEU A 16 -21.70 10.00 26.92
C LEU A 16 -22.74 9.88 28.02
N ASP A 17 -23.40 8.73 28.14
CA ASP A 17 -24.38 8.48 29.21
C ASP A 17 -23.71 8.43 30.59
N MET A 18 -22.67 7.60 30.76
CA MET A 18 -21.93 7.43 32.02
C MET A 18 -21.39 8.76 32.57
N THR A 19 -21.03 9.69 31.67
CA THR A 19 -20.36 10.95 32.02
C THR A 19 -21.29 12.16 32.06
N GLU A 20 -22.58 11.98 31.83
CA GLU A 20 -23.56 13.04 32.06
C GLU A 20 -23.59 13.41 33.56
N ARG A 21 -23.64 14.71 33.85
CA ARG A 21 -23.49 15.23 35.22
C ARG A 21 -24.79 15.07 35.98
N ILE A 22 -24.74 14.29 37.06
CA ILE A 22 -25.82 14.25 38.04
C ILE A 22 -25.52 15.30 39.11
N LYS A 23 -26.55 16.08 39.45
CA LYS A 23 -26.53 16.99 40.58
C LYS A 23 -26.91 16.23 41.84
N THR A 24 -25.99 16.12 42.79
CA THR A 24 -26.28 15.63 44.13
C THR A 24 -26.26 16.82 45.09
N SER A 25 -27.32 16.93 45.88
CA SER A 25 -27.46 17.96 46.91
C SER A 25 -27.11 17.32 48.26
N GLU A 26 -26.01 17.77 48.87
CA GLU A 26 -25.61 17.33 50.21
C GLU A 26 -25.61 18.51 51.18
N ALA A 27 -25.93 18.24 52.45
CA ALA A 27 -25.84 19.24 53.51
C ALA A 27 -24.35 19.63 53.68
N ASP A 28 -24.04 20.92 53.61
CA ASP A 28 -22.67 21.41 53.77
C ASP A 28 -22.25 21.29 55.24
N PRO A 29 -21.35 20.34 55.60
CA PRO A 29 -20.99 20.11 57.00
C PRO A 29 -20.24 21.29 57.61
N ASP A 30 -19.65 22.17 56.78
CA ASP A 30 -18.87 23.34 57.22
C ASP A 30 -19.72 24.61 57.33
N ARG A 31 -20.99 24.58 56.89
CA ARG A 31 -21.88 25.75 56.83
C ARG A 31 -23.31 25.41 57.21
N ASN A 32 -23.68 25.81 58.44
CA ASN A 32 -24.99 25.54 59.04
C ASN A 32 -26.16 26.02 58.15
N GLY A 33 -26.84 25.07 57.49
CA GLY A 33 -28.06 25.30 56.72
C GLY A 33 -27.89 25.59 55.22
N LEU A 34 -26.66 25.52 54.66
CA LEU A 34 -26.44 25.64 53.22
C LEU A 34 -26.31 24.25 52.57
N VAL A 35 -26.85 24.12 51.35
CA VAL A 35 -26.74 22.90 50.52
C VAL A 35 -25.62 23.10 49.52
N LYS A 36 -24.65 22.18 49.50
CA LYS A 36 -23.60 22.16 48.47
C LYS A 36 -24.08 21.34 47.29
N ASN A 37 -24.03 21.95 46.10
CA ASN A 37 -24.26 21.22 44.85
C ASN A 37 -22.95 20.51 44.47
N VAL A 38 -22.94 19.20 44.55
CA VAL A 38 -21.85 18.36 44.06
C VAL A 38 -22.28 17.75 42.73
N TYR A 39 -21.40 17.84 41.73
CA TYR A 39 -21.64 17.22 40.43
C TYR A 39 -20.76 15.98 40.32
N SER A 40 -21.39 14.82 40.17
CA SER A 40 -20.72 13.54 39.96
C SER A 40 -21.08 12.95 38.60
N PHE A 41 -20.33 11.94 38.18
CA PHE A 41 -20.71 11.08 37.07
C PHE A 41 -21.81 10.10 37.52
N LYS A 42 -22.52 9.47 36.56
CA LYS A 42 -23.56 8.47 36.87
C LYS A 42 -23.00 7.20 37.53
N VAL A 43 -21.70 6.98 37.34
CA VAL A 43 -20.96 5.78 37.74
C VAL A 43 -19.65 6.16 38.43
N PRO A 44 -19.02 5.25 39.18
CA PRO A 44 -17.74 5.52 39.83
C PRO A 44 -16.63 5.93 38.86
N ASP A 45 -15.71 6.79 39.33
CA ASP A 45 -14.60 7.32 38.52
C ASP A 45 -13.76 6.23 37.82
N ASP A 46 -13.58 5.07 38.45
CA ASP A 46 -12.80 3.98 37.87
C ASP A 46 -13.50 3.30 36.68
N GLU A 47 -14.83 3.26 36.66
CA GLU A 47 -15.58 2.81 35.49
C GLU A 47 -15.50 3.83 34.34
N VAL A 48 -15.56 5.12 34.67
CA VAL A 48 -15.36 6.20 33.70
C VAL A 48 -13.97 6.12 33.07
N LYS A 49 -12.91 5.87 33.87
CA LYS A 49 -11.54 5.71 33.35
C LYS A 49 -11.40 4.52 32.41
N LYS A 50 -12.02 3.38 32.73
CA LYS A 50 -12.02 2.20 31.86
C LYS A 50 -12.69 2.51 30.53
N GLN A 51 -13.88 3.10 30.57
CA GLN A 51 -14.61 3.46 29.36
C GLN A 51 -13.87 4.54 28.54
N LEU A 52 -13.26 5.53 29.20
CA LEU A 52 -12.40 6.52 28.55
C LEU A 52 -11.25 5.85 27.78
N ALA A 53 -10.59 4.85 28.37
CA ALA A 53 -9.53 4.12 27.69
C ALA A 53 -10.05 3.38 26.43
N THR A 54 -11.21 2.72 26.54
CA THR A 54 -11.86 2.04 25.40
C THR A 54 -12.18 3.03 24.28
N VAL A 55 -12.83 4.16 24.58
CA VAL A 55 -13.17 5.18 23.59
C VAL A 55 -11.93 5.77 22.93
N ARG A 56 -10.86 6.01 23.70
CA ARG A 56 -9.61 6.50 23.11
C ARG A 56 -9.00 5.52 22.10
N LEU A 57 -9.10 4.21 22.37
CA LEU A 57 -8.65 3.18 21.42
C LEU A 57 -9.51 3.17 20.15
N THR A 58 -10.83 3.37 20.26
CA THR A 58 -11.69 3.46 19.08
C THR A 58 -11.35 4.68 18.23
N PHE A 59 -11.08 5.83 18.84
CA PHE A 59 -10.59 7.02 18.12
C PHE A 59 -9.25 6.79 17.40
N GLN A 60 -8.27 6.17 18.07
CA GLN A 60 -6.98 5.83 17.43
C GLN A 60 -7.16 4.90 16.23
N ARG A 61 -8.14 4.00 16.30
CA ARG A 61 -8.37 3.03 15.23
C ARG A 61 -9.15 3.63 14.06
N VAL A 62 -10.13 4.49 14.34
CA VAL A 62 -11.01 5.11 13.34
C VAL A 62 -10.30 6.26 12.61
N PHE A 63 -9.40 6.98 13.28
CA PHE A 63 -8.75 8.17 12.73
C PHE A 63 -7.24 8.02 12.74
N GLU A 64 -6.63 7.78 11.57
CA GLU A 64 -5.19 7.48 11.42
C GLU A 64 -4.26 8.54 12.02
N ASN A 65 -4.69 9.80 12.13
CA ASN A 65 -3.90 10.90 12.65
C ASN A 65 -4.44 11.50 13.97
N TRP A 66 -5.39 10.83 14.62
CA TRP A 66 -5.93 11.33 15.89
C TRP A 66 -4.89 11.20 17.01
N LYS A 67 -4.72 12.29 17.75
CA LYS A 67 -3.81 12.37 18.91
C LYS A 67 -4.59 12.87 20.11
N TRP A 68 -4.44 12.16 21.22
CA TRP A 68 -5.04 12.53 22.49
C TRP A 68 -4.55 13.89 22.99
N ARG A 69 -5.49 14.77 23.36
CA ARG A 69 -5.19 16.13 23.86
C ARG A 69 -5.74 16.41 25.27
N GLY A 70 -6.47 15.48 25.87
CA GLY A 70 -7.04 15.65 27.21
C GLY A 70 -6.01 15.38 28.31
N PHE A 71 -5.30 16.40 28.77
CA PHE A 71 -4.41 16.27 29.94
C PHE A 71 -5.06 16.83 31.20
N GLY A 72 -4.57 16.43 32.38
CA GLY A 72 -5.05 16.95 33.67
C GLY A 72 -6.06 16.05 34.38
N SER A 73 -7.00 16.66 35.11
CA SER A 73 -7.96 15.92 35.95
C SER A 73 -8.93 15.06 35.13
N LEU A 74 -9.50 14.00 35.73
CA LEU A 74 -10.48 13.14 35.06
C LEU A 74 -11.64 13.96 34.45
N ASN A 75 -12.10 15.00 35.16
CA ASN A 75 -13.13 15.91 34.65
C ASN A 75 -12.71 16.66 33.38
N ALA A 76 -11.45 17.10 33.29
CA ALA A 76 -10.92 17.75 32.10
C ALA A 76 -10.80 16.75 30.93
N GLN A 77 -10.29 15.54 31.21
CA GLN A 77 -10.17 14.48 30.21
C GLN A 77 -11.53 14.06 29.65
N VAL A 78 -12.52 13.85 30.53
CA VAL A 78 -13.89 13.51 30.13
C VAL A 78 -14.50 14.63 29.30
N LYS A 79 -14.33 15.89 29.68
CA LYS A 79 -14.82 17.02 28.89
C LYS A 79 -14.22 17.00 27.48
N THR A 80 -12.88 16.89 27.37
CA THR A 80 -12.20 16.81 26.07
C THR A 80 -12.72 15.65 25.22
N MET A 81 -12.86 14.46 25.82
CA MET A 81 -13.34 13.29 25.10
C MET A 81 -14.80 13.45 24.66
N ARG A 82 -15.68 14.03 25.49
CA ARG A 82 -17.06 14.32 25.11
C ARG A 82 -17.15 15.31 23.95
N ASP A 83 -16.35 16.38 23.99
CA ASP A 83 -16.31 17.38 22.92
C ASP A 83 -15.85 16.73 21.60
N GLU A 84 -14.84 15.84 21.65
CA GLU A 84 -14.39 15.08 20.47
C GLU A 84 -15.46 14.09 19.99
N ILE A 85 -16.09 13.31 20.87
CA ILE A 85 -17.20 12.42 20.49
C ILE A 85 -18.28 13.23 19.76
N HIS A 86 -18.77 14.33 20.34
CA HIS A 86 -19.81 15.12 19.70
C HIS A 86 -19.41 15.70 18.34
N ALA A 87 -18.13 16.06 18.16
CA ALA A 87 -17.64 16.56 16.88
C ALA A 87 -17.64 15.49 15.78
N TYR A 88 -17.34 14.24 16.14
CA TYR A 88 -17.18 13.14 15.18
C TYR A 88 -18.39 12.19 15.10
N LEU A 89 -19.29 12.23 16.07
CA LEU A 89 -20.47 11.36 16.14
C LEU A 89 -21.33 11.43 14.86
N PRO A 90 -21.63 12.62 14.28
CA PRO A 90 -22.41 12.69 13.04
C PRO A 90 -21.72 12.01 11.85
N MET A 91 -20.38 11.96 11.85
CA MET A 91 -19.60 11.31 10.80
C MET A 91 -19.73 9.79 10.87
N ILE A 92 -19.81 9.23 12.08
CA ILE A 92 -19.97 7.78 12.30
C ILE A 92 -21.44 7.37 12.13
N GLU A 93 -22.39 8.15 12.64
CA GLU A 93 -23.83 7.87 12.52
C GLU A 93 -24.31 7.88 11.06
N ARG A 94 -23.68 8.72 10.24
CA ARG A 94 -23.98 8.87 8.81
C ARG A 94 -22.86 8.33 7.95
N SER A 95 -22.04 7.40 8.45
CA SER A 95 -20.86 6.92 7.70
C SER A 95 -21.26 6.38 6.33
N GLU A 96 -22.31 5.54 6.26
CA GLU A 96 -22.82 4.97 5.00
C GLU A 96 -23.31 6.06 4.04
N GLU A 97 -24.03 7.07 4.55
CA GLU A 97 -24.53 8.19 3.74
C GLU A 97 -23.39 9.09 3.25
N ILE A 98 -22.43 9.40 4.12
CA ILE A 98 -21.27 10.23 3.83
C ILE A 98 -20.35 9.54 2.83
N GLU A 99 -20.07 8.25 3.02
CA GLU A 99 -19.31 7.43 2.08
C GLU A 99 -19.99 7.37 0.70
N ALA A 100 -21.31 7.14 0.67
CA ALA A 100 -22.08 7.11 -0.58
C ALA A 100 -22.11 8.47 -1.31
N ASN A 101 -22.15 9.58 -0.58
CA ASN A 101 -22.24 10.93 -1.17
C ASN A 101 -20.88 11.59 -1.45
N LEU A 102 -19.83 11.22 -0.73
CA LEU A 102 -18.48 11.77 -0.93
C LEU A 102 -17.59 10.91 -1.83
N SER A 103 -18.11 9.79 -2.34
CA SER A 103 -17.38 8.88 -3.23
C SER A 103 -16.06 8.43 -2.63
N VAL A 104 -16.12 7.78 -1.46
CA VAL A 104 -15.06 6.83 -1.10
C VAL A 104 -15.50 5.50 -1.68
N ASP A 105 -15.35 5.32 -3.00
CA ASP A 105 -15.15 3.97 -3.51
C ASP A 105 -14.00 3.42 -2.66
N GLU A 106 -14.22 2.33 -1.90
CA GLU A 106 -13.11 1.64 -1.23
C GLU A 106 -11.99 1.54 -2.25
N PRO A 107 -10.82 2.18 -2.05
CA PRO A 107 -9.77 2.11 -3.04
C PRO A 107 -9.51 0.62 -3.24
N GLY A 108 -9.78 0.13 -4.45
CA GLY A 108 -9.56 -1.27 -4.80
C GLY A 108 -8.12 -1.66 -4.43
N PRO A 109 -7.80 -2.96 -4.38
CA PRO A 109 -6.48 -3.42 -3.93
C PRO A 109 -5.33 -2.58 -4.50
N GLN A 110 -4.60 -1.90 -3.61
CA GLN A 110 -3.49 -1.03 -3.98
C GLN A 110 -2.19 -1.84 -4.04
N ILE A 111 -1.28 -1.44 -4.92
CA ILE A 111 0.09 -1.99 -4.98
C ILE A 111 1.02 -0.95 -4.36
N ALA A 112 1.61 -1.28 -3.22
CA ALA A 112 2.66 -0.46 -2.65
C ALA A 112 3.93 -0.56 -3.52
N ALA A 113 4.59 0.56 -3.77
CA ALA A 113 5.75 0.60 -4.67
C ALA A 113 6.93 -0.25 -4.16
N ASP A 114 7.05 -0.40 -2.84
CA ASP A 114 8.05 -1.25 -2.19
C ASP A 114 7.75 -2.75 -2.23
N ASP A 115 6.51 -3.14 -2.54
CA ASP A 115 6.11 -4.53 -2.84
C ASP A 115 6.40 -4.95 -4.29
N LEU A 116 6.85 -4.03 -5.14
CA LEU A 116 7.33 -4.36 -6.48
C LEU A 116 8.58 -5.23 -6.42
N HIS A 117 8.87 -5.92 -7.52
CA HIS A 117 10.03 -6.81 -7.61
C HIS A 117 11.32 -6.07 -7.18
N PRO A 118 12.21 -6.65 -6.36
CA PRO A 118 13.38 -5.95 -5.84
C PRO A 118 14.30 -5.38 -6.92
N TRP A 119 14.38 -6.01 -8.09
CA TRP A 119 15.15 -5.48 -9.23
C TRP A 119 14.56 -4.19 -9.80
N VAL A 120 13.25 -3.99 -9.69
CA VAL A 120 12.59 -2.75 -10.10
C VAL A 120 12.76 -1.71 -9.02
N TRP A 121 12.20 -1.98 -7.83
CA TRP A 121 12.10 -0.95 -6.80
C TRP A 121 13.46 -0.45 -6.32
N SER A 122 14.44 -1.33 -6.14
CA SER A 122 15.77 -0.91 -5.69
C SER A 122 16.48 0.03 -6.68
N ALA A 123 16.16 -0.06 -7.97
CA ALA A 123 16.70 0.82 -9.00
C ALA A 123 15.88 2.11 -9.17
N ALA A 124 14.56 2.01 -9.04
CA ALA A 124 13.63 3.12 -9.20
C ALA A 124 13.64 4.08 -8.00
N ARG A 125 13.70 3.54 -6.77
CA ARG A 125 13.46 4.26 -5.52
C ARG A 125 14.26 5.57 -5.37
N PRO A 126 15.58 5.65 -5.64
CA PRO A 126 16.30 6.90 -5.46
C PRO A 126 15.78 8.04 -6.34
N HIS A 127 15.24 7.71 -7.52
CA HIS A 127 14.66 8.67 -8.45
C HIS A 127 13.21 9.00 -8.08
N TRP A 128 12.45 7.99 -7.64
CA TRP A 128 11.10 8.14 -7.11
C TRP A 128 11.07 9.10 -5.91
N ASP A 129 11.93 8.86 -4.92
CA ASP A 129 12.04 9.68 -3.70
C ASP A 129 12.44 11.14 -4.03
N SER A 130 13.03 11.38 -5.21
CA SER A 130 13.39 12.71 -5.71
C SER A 130 12.31 13.37 -6.58
N GLY A 131 11.17 12.71 -6.80
CA GLY A 131 10.09 13.17 -7.68
C GLY A 131 10.42 13.09 -9.17
N ASN A 132 11.37 12.23 -9.57
CA ASN A 132 11.73 12.03 -10.97
C ASN A 132 11.28 10.65 -11.46
N ASP A 133 10.00 10.56 -11.79
CA ASP A 133 9.32 9.32 -12.14
C ASP A 133 9.84 8.73 -13.46
N ARG A 134 10.15 9.58 -14.44
CA ARG A 134 10.78 9.16 -15.71
C ARG A 134 12.13 8.49 -15.47
N ALA A 135 12.99 9.11 -14.66
CA ALA A 135 14.28 8.51 -14.31
C ALA A 135 14.09 7.21 -13.52
N ALA A 136 13.07 7.12 -12.67
CA ALA A 136 12.75 5.90 -11.93
C ALA A 136 12.40 4.73 -12.88
N ILE A 137 11.53 4.96 -13.87
CA ILE A 137 11.18 3.96 -14.90
C ILE A 137 12.40 3.58 -15.73
N HIS A 138 13.18 4.56 -16.17
CA HIS A 138 14.39 4.31 -16.96
C HIS A 138 15.39 3.44 -16.20
N ALA A 139 15.66 3.78 -14.93
CA ALA A 139 16.58 3.04 -14.07
C ALA A 139 16.11 1.59 -13.85
N ALA A 140 14.81 1.38 -13.61
CA ALA A 140 14.22 0.05 -13.49
C ALA A 140 14.42 -0.77 -14.78
N ALA A 141 14.10 -0.21 -15.94
CA ALA A 141 14.22 -0.89 -17.23
C ALA A 141 15.67 -1.28 -17.55
N VAL A 142 16.63 -0.37 -17.30
CA VAL A 142 18.07 -0.63 -17.47
C VAL A 142 18.53 -1.76 -16.53
N ASN A 143 18.10 -1.74 -15.26
CA ASN A 143 18.47 -2.77 -14.31
C ASN A 143 17.89 -4.14 -14.70
N ILE A 144 16.63 -4.22 -15.15
CA ILE A 144 16.03 -5.48 -15.62
C ILE A 144 16.82 -6.06 -16.79
N ASN A 145 17.16 -5.23 -17.78
CA ASN A 145 17.97 -5.69 -18.91
C ASN A 145 19.34 -6.21 -18.47
N SER A 146 20.00 -5.50 -17.54
CA SER A 146 21.26 -5.94 -16.95
C SER A 146 21.13 -7.29 -16.23
N ARG A 147 20.07 -7.47 -15.44
CA ARG A 147 19.76 -8.72 -14.73
C ARG A 147 19.47 -9.87 -15.68
N LEU A 148 18.70 -9.63 -16.75
CA LEU A 148 18.45 -10.59 -17.81
C LEU A 148 19.77 -11.07 -18.46
N ARG A 149 20.58 -10.11 -18.90
CA ARG A 149 21.88 -10.37 -19.54
C ARG A 149 22.83 -11.13 -18.62
N LYS A 150 22.89 -10.74 -17.35
CA LYS A 150 23.65 -11.46 -16.32
C LYS A 150 23.15 -12.89 -16.12
N LYS A 151 21.83 -13.08 -16.05
CA LYS A 151 21.22 -14.42 -15.88
C LYS A 151 21.49 -15.34 -17.07
N LEU A 152 21.54 -14.79 -18.29
CA LEU A 152 21.91 -15.50 -19.50
C LEU A 152 23.43 -15.66 -19.68
N GLY A 153 24.25 -14.94 -18.92
CA GLY A 153 25.69 -14.84 -19.18
C GLY A 153 26.02 -14.18 -20.53
N ARG A 154 25.14 -13.31 -21.05
CA ARG A 154 25.26 -12.74 -22.40
C ARG A 154 25.19 -11.23 -22.44
N PHE A 155 26.21 -10.63 -23.02
CA PHE A 155 26.34 -9.17 -23.16
C PHE A 155 26.52 -8.72 -24.62
N ASP A 156 26.35 -9.62 -25.58
CA ASP A 156 26.64 -9.39 -27.01
C ASP A 156 25.42 -8.94 -27.83
N VAL A 157 24.24 -8.86 -27.22
CA VAL A 157 22.96 -8.59 -27.91
C VAL A 157 22.20 -7.40 -27.32
N SER A 158 21.41 -6.74 -28.16
CA SER A 158 20.45 -5.69 -27.76
C SER A 158 19.32 -6.25 -26.89
N GLU A 159 18.58 -5.39 -26.20
CA GLU A 159 17.54 -5.76 -25.23
C GLU A 159 16.45 -6.63 -25.85
N SER A 160 15.87 -6.17 -26.97
CA SER A 160 14.81 -6.91 -27.68
C SER A 160 15.32 -8.25 -28.22
N LYS A 161 16.59 -8.31 -28.67
CA LYS A 161 17.19 -9.55 -29.14
C LYS A 161 17.46 -10.50 -27.98
N ALA A 162 17.94 -10.00 -26.84
CA ALA A 162 18.14 -10.79 -25.63
C ALA A 162 16.83 -11.45 -25.17
N LEU A 163 15.72 -10.69 -25.11
CA LEU A 163 14.40 -11.22 -24.73
C LEU A 163 13.88 -12.28 -25.71
N ARG A 164 13.94 -12.01 -27.02
CA ARG A 164 13.50 -12.95 -28.05
C ARG A 164 14.29 -14.26 -27.99
N GLU A 165 15.60 -14.17 -27.83
CA GLU A 165 16.46 -15.36 -27.76
C GLU A 165 16.30 -16.09 -26.42
N ALA A 166 16.13 -15.37 -25.32
CA ALA A 166 15.95 -15.96 -24.00
C ALA A 166 14.69 -16.83 -23.94
N PHE A 167 13.54 -16.29 -24.35
CA PHE A 167 12.27 -17.01 -24.28
C PHE A 167 11.90 -17.71 -25.61
N SER A 168 12.85 -17.88 -26.55
CA SER A 168 12.60 -18.62 -27.79
C SER A 168 12.18 -20.06 -27.51
N LEU A 169 11.24 -20.60 -28.29
CA LEU A 169 10.79 -22.00 -28.18
C LEU A 169 11.86 -23.00 -28.68
N GLU A 170 12.84 -22.53 -29.43
CA GLU A 170 13.94 -23.36 -29.91
C GLU A 170 14.79 -23.89 -28.75
N ASP A 171 15.40 -25.05 -28.96
CA ASP A 171 16.37 -25.64 -28.03
C ASP A 171 17.55 -24.70 -27.74
N PRO A 172 18.15 -24.78 -26.53
CA PRO A 172 19.34 -24.03 -26.21
C PRO A 172 20.50 -24.42 -27.13
N GLN A 173 21.27 -23.43 -27.57
CA GLN A 173 22.48 -23.62 -28.37
C GLN A 173 23.71 -23.24 -27.53
N PRO A 174 24.92 -23.70 -27.89
CA PRO A 174 26.15 -23.26 -27.22
C PRO A 174 26.27 -21.74 -27.21
N GLY A 175 26.46 -21.15 -26.03
CA GLY A 175 26.53 -19.69 -25.84
C GLY A 175 25.20 -18.95 -26.02
N ARG A 176 24.07 -19.64 -26.26
CA ARG A 176 22.73 -19.05 -26.37
C ARG A 176 21.74 -19.83 -25.49
N PRO A 177 21.79 -19.62 -24.16
CA PRO A 177 20.86 -20.27 -23.25
C PRO A 177 19.41 -19.80 -23.45
N ARG A 178 18.48 -20.54 -22.86
CA ARG A 178 17.05 -20.26 -22.86
C ARG A 178 16.54 -20.11 -21.43
N LEU A 179 15.55 -19.25 -21.26
CA LEU A 179 14.74 -19.13 -20.07
C LEU A 179 13.45 -19.91 -20.26
N ARG A 180 13.18 -20.86 -19.37
CA ARG A 180 11.95 -21.65 -19.34
C ARG A 180 11.05 -21.23 -18.19
N LEU A 181 9.82 -20.83 -18.52
CA LEU A 181 8.79 -20.45 -17.56
C LEU A 181 7.93 -21.63 -17.09
N CYS A 182 7.90 -22.70 -17.86
CA CYS A 182 7.22 -23.96 -17.54
C CYS A 182 7.88 -25.11 -18.31
N THR A 183 7.51 -26.35 -17.96
CA THR A 183 7.90 -27.56 -18.69
C THR A 183 7.16 -27.65 -20.03
N PRO A 184 7.70 -28.39 -21.02
CA PRO A 184 7.07 -28.58 -22.32
C PRO A 184 5.96 -29.67 -22.33
N ASP A 185 5.46 -30.09 -21.16
CA ASP A 185 4.48 -31.18 -21.03
C ASP A 185 3.13 -30.84 -21.68
N ASP A 186 2.77 -29.55 -21.70
CA ASP A 186 1.67 -28.98 -22.47
C ASP A 186 2.24 -28.03 -23.54
N PRO A 187 2.31 -28.45 -24.81
CA PRO A 187 2.91 -27.64 -25.89
C PRO A 187 2.23 -26.30 -26.12
N ASP A 188 0.91 -26.21 -25.94
CA ASP A 188 0.14 -24.99 -26.18
C ASP A 188 0.33 -24.01 -25.03
N HIS A 189 0.33 -24.49 -23.79
CA HIS A 189 0.67 -23.68 -22.63
C HIS A 189 2.11 -23.19 -22.71
N PHE A 190 3.06 -24.09 -23.02
CA PHE A 190 4.47 -23.77 -23.19
C PHE A 190 4.67 -22.69 -24.24
N LYS A 191 4.08 -22.84 -25.43
CA LYS A 191 4.13 -21.81 -26.47
C LYS A 191 3.57 -20.48 -25.98
N SER A 192 2.40 -20.50 -25.34
CA SER A 192 1.67 -19.30 -24.94
C SER A 192 2.44 -18.47 -23.91
N VAL A 193 2.98 -19.08 -22.86
CA VAL A 193 3.69 -18.36 -21.80
C VAL A 193 5.00 -17.74 -22.30
N HIS A 194 5.74 -18.44 -23.15
CA HIS A 194 7.02 -17.96 -23.67
C HIS A 194 6.84 -16.88 -24.74
N VAL A 195 5.91 -17.08 -25.69
CA VAL A 195 5.58 -16.04 -26.69
C VAL A 195 5.00 -14.80 -26.01
N GLY A 196 4.14 -14.98 -25.01
CA GLY A 196 3.62 -13.89 -24.19
C GLY A 196 4.72 -13.08 -23.50
N ALA A 197 5.70 -13.78 -22.88
CA ALA A 197 6.85 -13.13 -22.24
C ALA A 197 7.71 -12.33 -23.24
N VAL A 198 7.96 -12.87 -24.44
CA VAL A 198 8.67 -12.15 -25.51
C VAL A 198 7.92 -10.88 -25.89
N ASN A 199 6.63 -11.00 -26.20
CA ASN A 199 5.82 -9.89 -26.71
C ASN A 199 5.67 -8.80 -25.66
N PHE A 200 5.36 -9.17 -24.42
CA PHE A 200 5.26 -8.24 -23.31
C PHE A 200 6.59 -7.53 -23.04
N GLY A 201 7.69 -8.28 -22.92
CA GLY A 201 9.00 -7.70 -22.67
C GLY A 201 9.45 -6.77 -23.80
N CYS A 202 9.36 -7.21 -25.06
CA CYS A 202 9.70 -6.35 -26.20
C CYS A 202 8.81 -5.10 -26.26
N GLY A 203 7.52 -5.25 -25.96
CA GLY A 203 6.57 -4.14 -25.88
C GLY A 203 6.95 -3.12 -24.81
N LEU A 204 7.36 -3.55 -23.62
CA LEU A 204 7.81 -2.63 -22.56
C LEU A 204 9.07 -1.85 -22.95
N PHE A 205 10.06 -2.51 -23.54
CA PHE A 205 11.28 -1.80 -23.97
C PHE A 205 11.00 -0.84 -25.13
N ALA A 206 10.18 -1.25 -26.10
CA ALA A 206 9.87 -0.42 -27.27
C ALA A 206 8.88 0.72 -26.98
N GLY A 207 7.84 0.45 -26.19
CA GLY A 207 6.70 1.35 -25.95
C GLY A 207 6.78 2.15 -24.66
N VAL A 208 7.64 1.76 -23.69
CA VAL A 208 7.79 2.49 -22.43
C VAL A 208 9.21 3.03 -22.29
N ARG A 209 10.22 2.15 -22.24
CA ARG A 209 11.62 2.58 -21.98
C ARG A 209 12.13 3.53 -23.05
N ASN A 210 11.89 3.23 -24.33
CA ASN A 210 12.41 4.06 -25.43
C ASN A 210 11.78 5.47 -25.44
N PRO A 211 10.45 5.64 -25.35
CA PRO A 211 9.86 6.96 -25.14
C PRO A 211 10.40 7.67 -23.91
N VAL A 212 10.42 7.03 -22.73
CA VAL A 212 10.94 7.65 -21.50
C VAL A 212 12.38 8.14 -21.65
N ALA A 213 13.21 7.47 -22.46
CA ALA A 213 14.59 7.90 -22.73
C ALA A 213 14.72 9.06 -23.72
N HIS A 214 13.67 9.38 -24.49
CA HIS A 214 13.71 10.35 -25.59
C HIS A 214 12.71 11.50 -25.44
N LEU A 215 11.77 11.42 -24.50
CA LEU A 215 10.82 12.49 -24.25
C LEU A 215 11.55 13.73 -23.69
N THR A 216 11.11 14.90 -24.14
CA THR A 216 11.56 16.20 -23.61
C THR A 216 10.57 16.72 -22.56
N ASP A 217 10.96 17.74 -21.79
CA ASP A 217 10.09 18.37 -20.78
C ASP A 217 8.81 19.00 -21.40
N GLU A 218 8.78 19.20 -22.72
CA GLU A 218 7.62 19.71 -23.47
C GLU A 218 6.62 18.61 -23.85
N ASP A 219 7.08 17.34 -23.87
CA ASP A 219 6.28 16.18 -24.25
C ASP A 219 5.57 15.59 -23.01
N HIS A 220 4.43 16.16 -22.63
CA HIS A 220 3.45 15.69 -21.62
C HIS A 220 4.03 14.94 -20.40
N ASP A 221 3.85 15.54 -19.21
CA ASP A 221 4.30 14.93 -17.96
C ASP A 221 3.62 13.58 -17.73
N LEU A 222 4.42 12.58 -17.35
CA LEU A 222 3.89 11.26 -16.99
C LEU A 222 3.28 11.42 -15.60
N SER A 223 2.03 11.05 -15.40
CA SER A 223 1.48 11.07 -14.04
C SER A 223 2.18 10.04 -13.15
N GLU A 224 2.19 10.29 -11.83
CA GLU A 224 2.72 9.35 -10.84
C GLU A 224 2.04 7.97 -10.97
N GLN A 225 0.74 7.96 -11.26
CA GLN A 225 -0.02 6.73 -11.50
C GLN A 225 0.47 5.97 -12.73
N GLU A 226 0.64 6.63 -13.88
CA GLU A 226 1.19 6.01 -15.09
C GLU A 226 2.62 5.50 -14.86
N ALA A 227 3.40 6.20 -14.02
CA ALA A 227 4.73 5.77 -13.64
C ALA A 227 4.70 4.48 -12.79
N LEU A 228 3.81 4.41 -11.80
CA LEU A 228 3.59 3.18 -11.02
C LEU A 228 3.13 2.02 -11.90
N GLU A 229 2.25 2.26 -12.87
CA GLU A 229 1.81 1.23 -13.82
C GLU A 229 2.97 0.72 -14.68
N CYS A 230 3.84 1.62 -15.15
CA CYS A 230 5.05 1.24 -15.87
C CYS A 230 5.99 0.39 -15.00
N LEU A 231 6.24 0.81 -13.76
CA LEU A 231 7.06 0.07 -12.80
C LEU A 231 6.45 -1.29 -12.44
N ALA A 232 5.13 -1.37 -12.28
CA ALA A 232 4.40 -2.61 -12.03
C ALA A 232 4.52 -3.58 -13.21
N ALA A 233 4.42 -3.08 -14.45
CA ALA A 233 4.59 -3.88 -15.65
C ALA A 233 6.02 -4.43 -15.77
N PHE A 234 7.03 -3.60 -15.51
CA PHE A 234 8.42 -4.04 -15.43
C PHE A 234 8.65 -5.04 -14.28
N SER A 235 7.94 -4.87 -13.15
CA SER A 235 8.00 -5.79 -12.01
C SER A 235 7.44 -7.17 -12.38
N LEU A 236 6.37 -7.24 -13.16
CA LEU A 236 5.85 -8.51 -13.69
C LEU A 236 6.87 -9.20 -14.61
N LEU A 237 7.49 -8.46 -15.54
CA LEU A 237 8.55 -9.00 -16.40
C LEU A 237 9.74 -9.50 -15.58
N ALA A 238 10.16 -8.74 -14.57
CA ALA A 238 11.25 -9.12 -13.68
C ALA A 238 10.96 -10.44 -12.96
N ARG A 239 9.74 -10.63 -12.44
CA ARG A 239 9.31 -11.90 -11.83
C ARG A 239 9.39 -13.07 -12.80
N TRP A 240 8.99 -12.87 -14.06
CA TRP A 240 9.10 -13.93 -15.08
C TRP A 240 10.55 -14.28 -15.37
N ILE A 241 11.42 -13.28 -15.54
CA ILE A 241 12.84 -13.50 -15.78
C ILE A 241 13.49 -14.18 -14.57
N ASP A 242 13.21 -13.73 -13.36
CA ASP A 242 13.85 -14.22 -12.14
C ASP A 242 13.44 -15.66 -11.80
N ARG A 243 12.17 -16.03 -11.99
CA ARG A 243 11.70 -17.40 -11.75
C ARG A 243 12.07 -18.39 -12.85
N ALA A 244 12.35 -17.93 -14.07
CA ALA A 244 12.58 -18.83 -15.19
C ALA A 244 13.85 -19.68 -14.99
N GLU A 245 13.79 -20.95 -15.38
CA GLU A 245 14.93 -21.84 -15.33
C GLU A 245 15.85 -21.60 -16.53
N VAL A 246 17.17 -21.56 -16.27
CA VAL A 246 18.16 -21.40 -17.34
C VAL A 246 18.50 -22.77 -17.92
N GLN A 247 18.17 -22.98 -19.19
CA GLN A 247 18.60 -24.15 -19.96
C GLN A 247 19.74 -23.77 -20.89
N GLN A 248 20.82 -24.54 -20.86
CA GLN A 248 22.01 -24.30 -21.67
C GLN A 248 22.52 -25.59 -22.27
N LYS A 249 22.99 -25.53 -23.52
CA LYS A 249 23.75 -26.62 -24.13
C LYS A 249 25.24 -26.34 -23.90
N PRO A 250 26.01 -27.28 -23.33
CA PRO A 250 27.45 -27.11 -23.18
C PRO A 250 28.10 -26.93 -24.55
N TYR A 251 29.22 -26.20 -24.60
CA TYR A 251 30.08 -26.24 -25.78
C TYR A 251 30.57 -27.68 -25.95
N GLU A 252 30.33 -28.26 -27.13
CA GLU A 252 30.97 -29.50 -27.50
C GLU A 252 32.47 -29.21 -27.59
N ALA A 253 33.26 -29.82 -26.70
CA ALA A 253 34.71 -29.77 -26.81
C ALA A 253 35.06 -30.43 -28.15
N GLY A 254 35.57 -29.63 -29.08
CA GLY A 254 36.07 -30.16 -30.36
C GLY A 254 37.17 -31.21 -30.11
N PRO A 255 37.30 -32.20 -31.01
CA PRO A 255 38.32 -33.24 -30.90
C PRO A 255 39.74 -32.69 -30.85
#